data_AF-A0A2V7F5K0-F1
#
_entry.id   AF-A0A2V7F5K0-F1
#
_cell.length_a   1.000
_cell.length_b   1.000
_cell.length_c   1.000
_cell.angle_alpha   90.00
_cell.angle_beta   90.00
_cell.angle_gamma   90.00
#
_symmetry.space_group_name_H-M   'P 1'
#
loop_
_entity.id
_entity.type
_entity.pdbx_description
1 polymer ?
#
loop_
_entity_poly.entity_id
_entity_poly.type
_entity_poly.pdbx_seq_one_letter_code
_entity_poly.pdbx_strand_id
1 'polypeptide(L)'
;MYYPVAVKGALLSAGDSHAAQGDSELAGTAIECSLIGTFQLSVRKKDSLAGTALAGLNYPLLETQDEWVLHGFTYPNYLVDLGADAQSKIYEKSSVDLAMRDAFRKMRRFLMTTKGLSENEAISLMSVAVDFGITQVVDGNWGVHATIKKNVFAGG
;
A
#
# COMPACT_ATOMS: atom_id res chain seq x y z
N MET A 1 9.28 -3.91 1.86
CA MET A 1 8.52 -2.66 2.04
C MET A 1 9.28 -1.50 1.44
N TYR A 2 8.58 -0.60 0.76
CA TYR A 2 9.10 0.64 0.21
C TYR A 2 8.19 1.80 0.64
N TYR A 3 8.79 2.86 1.15
CA TYR A 3 8.08 4.05 1.64
C TYR A 3 8.63 5.32 0.99
N PRO A 4 7.77 6.29 0.63
CA PRO A 4 8.23 7.59 0.19
C PRO A 4 8.87 8.38 1.35
N VAL A 5 10.08 8.89 1.14
CA VAL A 5 10.77 9.73 2.14
C VAL A 5 10.19 11.14 2.09
N ALA A 6 9.43 11.53 3.11
CA ALA A 6 8.80 12.85 3.20
C ALA A 6 9.67 13.91 3.90
N VAL A 7 10.63 13.49 4.74
CA VAL A 7 11.49 14.37 5.54
C VAL A 7 12.94 13.92 5.52
N LYS A 8 13.86 14.84 5.81
CA LYS A 8 15.30 14.54 5.91
C LYS A 8 15.54 13.45 6.97
N GLY A 9 16.28 12.42 6.58
CA GLY A 9 16.61 11.29 7.46
C GLY A 9 15.53 10.20 7.52
N ALA A 10 14.39 10.37 6.84
CA ALA A 10 13.24 9.44 6.79
C ALA A 10 12.54 9.14 8.12
N LEU A 11 13.28 9.08 9.25
CA LEU A 11 12.77 8.88 10.60
C LEU A 11 11.97 7.57 10.77
N LEU A 12 12.52 6.46 10.27
CA LEU A 12 11.90 5.14 10.39
C LEU A 12 11.73 4.73 11.87
N SER A 13 10.52 4.31 12.22
CA SER A 13 10.17 3.64 13.48
C SER A 13 9.36 2.37 13.18
N ALA A 14 9.41 1.37 14.05
CA ALA A 14 8.65 0.12 13.94
C ALA A 14 8.14 -0.33 15.32
N GLY A 15 6.92 -0.84 15.38
CA GLY A 15 6.20 -1.25 16.59
C GLY A 15 4.92 -1.97 16.19
N ASP A 16 3.94 -2.07 17.11
CA ASP A 16 2.64 -2.70 16.85
C ASP A 16 2.78 -4.11 16.26
N SER A 17 3.51 -4.95 16.99
CA SER A 17 3.91 -6.27 16.52
C SER A 17 2.83 -7.31 16.81
N HIS A 18 2.51 -8.10 15.79
CA HIS A 18 1.45 -9.10 15.86
C HIS A 18 2.00 -10.51 15.68
N ALA A 19 1.56 -11.45 16.50
CA ALA A 19 1.86 -12.87 16.29
C ALA A 19 1.03 -13.47 15.15
N ALA A 20 -0.22 -13.02 15.00
CA ALA A 20 -1.10 -13.33 13.89
C ALA A 20 -2.20 -12.27 13.79
N GLN A 21 -2.66 -12.01 12.57
CA GLN A 21 -3.81 -11.17 12.25
C GLN A 21 -4.51 -11.75 11.01
N GLY A 22 -5.83 -11.68 10.97
CA GLY A 22 -6.60 -11.95 9.77
C GLY A 22 -6.92 -10.67 9.01
N ASP A 23 -7.11 -10.78 7.70
CA ASP A 23 -7.62 -9.68 6.86
C ASP A 23 -8.91 -9.12 7.46
N SER A 24 -8.93 -7.79 7.67
CA SER A 24 -9.94 -6.94 8.35
C SER A 24 -9.63 -6.50 9.77
N GLU A 25 -8.87 -7.27 10.55
CA GLU A 25 -8.64 -6.98 11.99
C GLU A 25 -9.95 -6.72 12.76
N LEU A 26 -11.00 -7.49 12.42
CA LEU A 26 -12.40 -7.17 12.74
C LEU A 26 -12.68 -6.79 14.21
N ALA A 27 -11.97 -7.39 15.16
CA ALA A 27 -12.16 -7.17 16.59
C ALA A 27 -11.46 -5.90 17.12
N GLY A 28 -10.76 -5.14 16.27
CA GLY A 28 -10.04 -3.92 16.64
C GLY A 28 -8.57 -4.13 17.00
N THR A 29 -8.12 -5.37 17.13
CA THR A 29 -6.73 -5.73 17.45
C THR A 29 -6.38 -7.09 16.84
N ALA A 30 -5.08 -7.36 16.75
CA ALA A 30 -4.53 -8.65 16.38
C ALA A 30 -4.30 -9.54 17.61
N ILE A 31 -3.53 -10.63 17.43
CA ILE A 31 -2.81 -11.24 18.55
C ILE A 31 -1.58 -10.36 18.84
N GLU A 32 -1.79 -9.34 19.68
CA GLU A 32 -0.77 -8.39 20.12
C GLU A 32 0.38 -9.09 20.87
N CYS A 33 1.61 -8.96 20.37
CA CYS A 33 2.75 -9.71 20.92
C CYS A 33 4.08 -9.01 20.64
N SER A 34 4.97 -8.88 21.64
CA SER A 34 6.30 -8.29 21.43
C SER A 34 7.17 -9.16 20.51
N LEU A 35 7.74 -8.54 19.47
CA LEU A 35 8.68 -9.20 18.55
C LEU A 35 10.00 -8.44 18.45
N ILE A 36 11.06 -9.16 18.09
CA ILE A 36 12.37 -8.58 17.74
C ILE A 36 12.61 -8.83 16.25
N GLY A 37 12.66 -7.76 15.46
CA GLY A 37 12.94 -7.81 14.03
C GLY A 37 14.36 -7.36 13.70
N THR A 38 14.97 -7.99 12.68
CA THR A 38 16.22 -7.52 12.06
C THR A 38 15.90 -6.93 10.69
N PHE A 39 16.32 -5.69 10.44
CA PHE A 39 15.98 -4.96 9.21
C PHE A 39 17.24 -4.48 8.49
N GLN A 40 17.22 -4.55 7.16
CA GLN A 40 18.20 -3.86 6.32
C GLN A 40 17.53 -2.63 5.69
N LEU A 41 18.19 -1.48 5.82
CA LEU A 41 17.70 -0.23 5.26
C LEU A 41 18.54 0.17 4.04
N SER A 42 17.87 0.48 2.94
CA SER A 42 18.50 0.92 1.69
C SER A 42 17.78 2.14 1.14
N VAL A 43 18.54 3.18 0.79
CA VAL A 43 17.98 4.40 0.21
C VAL A 43 17.98 4.28 -1.32
N ARG A 44 16.82 4.47 -1.94
CA ARG A 44 16.68 4.60 -3.39
C ARG A 44 16.54 6.09 -3.74
N LYS A 45 17.46 6.62 -4.54
CA LYS A 45 17.46 8.04 -4.90
C LYS A 45 16.37 8.31 -5.93
N LYS A 46 15.73 9.49 -5.86
CA LYS A 46 14.62 9.86 -6.75
C LYS A 46 14.98 9.67 -8.23
N ASP A 47 16.19 10.08 -8.61
CA ASP A 47 16.64 10.04 -10.00
C ASP A 47 16.94 8.62 -10.49
N SER A 48 17.07 7.64 -9.58
CA SER A 48 17.26 6.22 -9.91
C SER A 48 15.94 5.43 -9.93
N LEU A 49 14.78 6.05 -9.76
CA LEU A 49 13.50 5.34 -9.68
C LEU A 49 12.88 5.09 -11.06
N ALA A 50 13.20 5.91 -12.06
CA ALA A 50 12.67 5.76 -13.41
C ALA A 50 13.05 4.37 -13.98
N GLY A 51 12.09 3.71 -14.64
CA GLY A 51 12.28 2.36 -15.19
C GLY A 51 12.29 1.23 -14.17
N THR A 52 12.06 1.51 -12.87
CA THR A 52 11.98 0.49 -11.82
C THR A 52 10.54 0.28 -11.35
N ALA A 53 10.29 -0.76 -10.55
CA ALA A 53 9.01 -0.97 -9.86
C ALA A 53 8.63 0.17 -8.89
N LEU A 54 9.57 1.06 -8.57
CA LEU A 54 9.38 2.19 -7.66
C LEU A 54 9.11 3.51 -8.39
N ALA A 55 9.00 3.49 -9.73
CA ALA A 55 8.77 4.68 -10.53
C ALA A 55 7.46 5.38 -10.12
N GLY A 56 7.57 6.63 -9.65
CA GLY A 56 6.42 7.42 -9.22
C GLY A 56 5.74 6.96 -7.92
N LEU A 57 6.41 6.11 -7.12
CA LEU A 57 5.88 5.62 -5.85
C LEU A 57 5.58 6.77 -4.87
N ASN A 58 4.35 6.81 -4.36
CA ASN A 58 3.88 7.79 -3.38
C ASN A 58 3.01 7.18 -2.28
N TYR A 59 3.10 5.86 -2.06
CA TYR A 59 2.36 5.08 -1.06
C TYR A 59 3.22 3.90 -0.58
N PRO A 60 2.83 3.18 0.49
CA PRO A 60 3.51 1.97 0.93
C PRO A 60 3.35 0.82 -0.08
N LEU A 61 4.47 0.32 -0.61
CA LEU A 61 4.51 -0.85 -1.48
C LEU A 61 5.21 -2.02 -0.77
N LEU A 62 4.56 -3.17 -0.75
CA LEU A 62 5.16 -4.43 -0.29
C LEU A 62 5.58 -5.26 -1.51
N GLU A 63 6.72 -5.93 -1.35
CA GLU A 63 7.26 -6.88 -2.31
C GLU A 63 7.65 -8.13 -1.54
N THR A 64 7.20 -9.28 -2.01
CA THR A 64 7.69 -10.60 -1.59
C THR A 64 8.52 -11.21 -2.72
N GLN A 65 8.94 -12.47 -2.58
CA GLN A 65 9.59 -13.17 -3.69
C GLN A 65 8.70 -13.17 -4.94
N ASP A 66 7.40 -13.46 -4.77
CA ASP A 66 6.48 -13.78 -5.87
C ASP A 66 5.38 -12.75 -6.09
N GLU A 67 5.24 -11.74 -5.23
CA GLU A 67 4.12 -10.80 -5.25
C GLU A 67 4.53 -9.34 -5.09
N TRP A 68 3.67 -8.48 -5.65
CA TRP A 68 3.56 -7.08 -5.25
C TRP A 68 2.23 -6.89 -4.52
N VAL A 69 2.26 -6.19 -3.40
CA VAL A 69 1.06 -5.85 -2.63
C VAL A 69 1.02 -4.33 -2.41
N LEU A 70 -0.04 -3.71 -2.90
CA LEU A 70 -0.24 -2.27 -2.87
C LEU A 70 -1.32 -1.94 -1.84
N HIS A 71 -1.10 -0.89 -1.04
CA HIS A 71 -2.01 -0.50 0.03
C HIS A 71 -2.83 0.71 -0.39
N GLY A 72 -4.12 0.52 -0.61
CA GLY A 72 -5.13 1.57 -0.72
C GLY A 72 -5.72 1.92 0.64
N PHE A 73 -6.09 3.18 0.82
CA PHE A 73 -6.70 3.67 2.05
C PHE A 73 -7.90 4.56 1.73
N THR A 74 -8.79 4.74 2.71
CA THR A 74 -9.92 5.68 2.61
C THR A 74 -9.47 7.03 2.03
N TYR A 75 -8.34 7.54 2.52
CA TYR A 75 -7.61 8.68 1.93
C TYR A 75 -6.14 8.32 1.69
N PRO A 76 -5.61 8.50 0.46
CA PRO A 76 -4.22 8.18 0.14
C PRO A 76 -3.21 8.97 0.98
N ASN A 77 -3.50 10.24 1.28
CA ASN A 77 -2.75 11.03 2.25
C ASN A 77 -3.72 11.86 3.10
N TYR A 78 -4.35 11.20 4.07
CA TYR A 78 -5.42 11.80 4.88
C TYR A 78 -5.02 13.12 5.56
N LEU A 79 -3.75 13.30 5.94
CA LEU A 79 -3.25 14.54 6.54
C LEU A 79 -3.34 15.74 5.58
N VAL A 80 -3.08 15.52 4.30
CA VAL A 80 -3.23 16.55 3.26
C VAL A 80 -4.69 16.66 2.82
N ASP A 81 -5.34 15.52 2.59
CA ASP A 81 -6.68 15.45 1.99
C ASP A 81 -7.78 16.00 2.92
N LEU A 82 -7.61 15.86 4.25
CA LEU A 82 -8.58 16.33 5.25
C LEU A 82 -8.17 17.64 5.96
N GLY A 83 -6.97 18.15 5.69
CA GLY A 83 -6.46 19.42 6.22
C GLY A 83 -6.16 19.40 7.71
N ALA A 84 -6.29 20.57 8.37
CA ALA A 84 -5.82 20.77 9.74
C ALA A 84 -6.42 19.80 10.77
N ASP A 85 -7.69 19.41 10.59
CA ASP A 85 -8.40 18.50 11.52
C ASP A 85 -8.33 17.03 11.10
N ALA A 86 -7.42 16.67 10.20
CA ALA A 86 -7.34 15.33 9.59
C ALA A 86 -7.34 14.20 10.63
N GLN A 87 -6.60 14.39 11.73
CA GLN A 87 -6.42 13.38 12.78
C GLN A 87 -7.72 13.03 13.53
N SER A 88 -8.67 13.97 13.62
CA SER A 88 -9.98 13.70 14.21
C SER A 88 -10.99 13.27 13.15
N LYS A 89 -11.01 13.98 12.01
CA LYS A 89 -11.99 13.73 10.93
C LYS A 89 -11.87 12.36 10.30
N ILE A 90 -10.68 11.76 10.30
CA ILE A 90 -10.48 10.46 9.64
C ILE A 90 -11.38 9.36 10.23
N TYR A 91 -11.68 9.40 11.53
CA TYR A 91 -12.55 8.43 12.20
C TYR A 91 -14.04 8.61 11.88
N GLU A 92 -14.43 9.74 11.30
CA GLU A 92 -15.81 10.01 10.85
C GLU A 92 -16.00 9.73 9.36
N LYS A 93 -14.90 9.44 8.64
CA LYS A 93 -14.87 9.40 7.17
C LYS A 93 -14.42 8.05 6.60
N SER A 94 -14.19 7.06 7.47
CA SER A 94 -13.75 5.72 7.11
C SER A 94 -14.66 5.07 6.06
N SER A 95 -14.06 4.49 5.01
CA SER A 95 -14.83 3.85 3.94
C SER A 95 -14.01 2.83 3.16
N VAL A 96 -14.49 1.58 3.15
CA VAL A 96 -13.93 0.52 2.30
C VAL A 96 -14.10 0.88 0.81
N ASP A 97 -15.19 1.53 0.42
CA ASP A 97 -15.42 1.95 -0.96
C ASP A 97 -14.36 2.97 -1.43
N LEU A 98 -14.01 3.93 -0.58
CA LEU A 98 -12.95 4.89 -0.88
C LEU A 98 -11.57 4.21 -0.89
N ALA A 99 -11.33 3.29 0.04
CA ALA A 99 -10.10 2.51 0.09
C ALA A 99 -9.91 1.62 -1.15
N MET A 100 -10.98 0.99 -1.63
CA MET A 100 -10.99 0.21 -2.86
C MET A 100 -10.72 1.09 -4.09
N ARG A 101 -11.32 2.28 -4.15
CA ARG A 101 -11.03 3.26 -5.24
C ARG A 101 -9.57 3.70 -5.23
N ASP A 102 -8.98 3.89 -4.05
CA ASP A 102 -7.56 4.22 -3.93
C ASP A 102 -6.66 3.05 -4.33
N ALA A 103 -6.94 1.83 -3.87
CA ALA A 103 -6.23 0.61 -4.28
C ALA A 103 -6.28 0.42 -5.80
N PHE A 104 -7.44 0.62 -6.42
CA PHE A 104 -7.61 0.63 -7.89
C PHE A 104 -6.68 1.65 -8.56
N ARG A 105 -6.68 2.92 -8.10
CA ARG A 105 -5.85 3.98 -8.68
C ARG A 105 -4.36 3.65 -8.56
N LYS A 106 -3.94 3.10 -7.42
CA LYS A 106 -2.56 2.71 -7.14
C LYS A 106 -2.12 1.54 -8.01
N MET A 107 -2.93 0.49 -8.12
CA MET A 107 -2.66 -0.65 -9.00
C MET A 107 -2.63 -0.24 -10.47
N ARG A 108 -3.61 0.54 -10.93
CA ARG A 108 -3.63 1.09 -12.29
C ARG A 108 -2.35 1.86 -12.59
N ARG A 109 -1.96 2.77 -11.69
CA ARG A 109 -0.73 3.55 -11.85
C ARG A 109 0.51 2.66 -11.87
N PHE A 110 0.59 1.66 -11.00
CA PHE A 110 1.72 0.72 -10.94
C PHE A 110 1.86 -0.05 -12.26
N LEU A 111 0.77 -0.62 -12.76
CA LEU A 111 0.74 -1.34 -14.03
C LEU A 111 1.14 -0.44 -15.20
N MET A 112 0.56 0.75 -15.29
CA MET A 112 0.88 1.67 -16.39
C MET A 112 2.32 2.19 -16.33
N THR A 113 2.77 2.59 -15.14
CA THR A 113 4.05 3.28 -14.98
C THR A 113 5.24 2.32 -14.98
N THR A 114 5.07 1.12 -14.39
CA THR A 114 6.17 0.19 -14.14
C THR A 114 6.16 -1.03 -15.04
N LYS A 115 5.00 -1.36 -15.63
CA LYS A 115 4.81 -2.51 -16.53
C LYS A 115 4.50 -2.09 -17.97
N GLY A 116 4.42 -0.78 -18.23
CA GLY A 116 4.24 -0.22 -19.57
C GLY A 116 2.87 -0.51 -20.19
N LEU A 117 1.88 -0.88 -19.37
CA LEU A 117 0.53 -1.16 -19.86
C LEU A 117 -0.23 0.14 -20.16
N SER A 118 -1.08 0.11 -21.18
CA SER A 118 -2.13 1.12 -21.37
C SER A 118 -3.16 1.06 -20.24
N GLU A 119 -4.01 2.10 -20.12
CA GLU A 119 -5.07 2.10 -19.13
C GLU A 119 -6.07 0.95 -19.33
N ASN A 120 -6.43 0.64 -20.58
CA ASN A 120 -7.34 -0.45 -20.90
C ASN A 120 -6.74 -1.82 -20.54
N GLU A 121 -5.46 -2.04 -20.84
CA GLU A 121 -4.75 -3.27 -20.46
C GLU A 121 -4.64 -3.40 -18.94
N ALA A 122 -4.33 -2.32 -18.24
CA ALA A 122 -4.24 -2.31 -16.78
C ALA A 122 -5.59 -2.67 -16.13
N ILE A 123 -6.69 -2.07 -16.60
CA ILE A 123 -8.04 -2.35 -16.08
C ILE A 123 -8.45 -3.78 -16.38
N SER A 124 -8.21 -4.25 -17.61
CA SER A 124 -8.51 -5.64 -18.00
C SER A 124 -7.74 -6.62 -17.11
N LEU A 125 -6.43 -6.44 -17.00
CA LEU A 125 -5.56 -7.32 -16.22
C LEU A 125 -5.94 -7.35 -14.74
N MET A 126 -6.15 -6.19 -14.11
CA MET A 126 -6.49 -6.17 -12.68
C MET A 126 -7.88 -6.72 -12.38
N SER A 127 -8.76 -6.82 -13.37
CA SER A 127 -10.09 -7.42 -13.18
C SER A 127 -10.05 -8.94 -13.16
N VAL A 128 -8.95 -9.57 -13.62
CA VAL A 128 -8.85 -11.03 -13.77
C VAL A 128 -7.63 -11.65 -13.09
N ALA A 129 -6.63 -10.85 -12.72
CA ALA A 129 -5.36 -11.32 -12.18
C ALA A 129 -4.86 -10.53 -10.95
N VAL A 130 -5.65 -9.60 -10.43
CA VAL A 130 -5.37 -8.90 -9.17
C VAL A 130 -6.47 -9.24 -8.17
N ASP A 131 -6.05 -9.68 -6.99
CA ASP A 131 -6.95 -9.89 -5.86
C ASP A 131 -6.96 -8.64 -4.98
N PHE A 132 -8.15 -8.17 -4.63
CA PHE A 132 -8.34 -7.05 -3.70
C PHE A 132 -8.92 -7.57 -2.39
N GLY A 133 -8.20 -7.36 -1.29
CA GLY A 133 -8.57 -7.80 0.05
C GLY A 133 -8.69 -6.63 1.02
N ILE A 134 -9.49 -6.80 2.07
CA ILE A 134 -9.60 -5.80 3.14
C ILE A 134 -8.39 -5.98 4.08
N THR A 135 -7.59 -4.93 4.24
CA THR A 135 -6.45 -4.98 5.17
C THR A 135 -6.93 -4.83 6.60
N GLN A 136 -7.64 -3.74 6.89
CA GLN A 136 -8.27 -3.46 8.19
C GLN A 136 -9.45 -2.50 8.05
N VAL A 137 -10.34 -2.54 9.03
CA VAL A 137 -11.50 -1.63 9.17
C VAL A 137 -11.60 -1.01 10.57
N VAL A 138 -10.46 -0.73 11.21
CA VAL A 138 -10.42 -0.33 12.62
C VAL A 138 -9.55 0.91 12.93
N ASP A 139 -8.69 1.36 11.99
CA ASP A 139 -7.71 2.45 12.26
C ASP A 139 -8.20 3.86 11.86
N GLY A 140 -9.50 4.05 11.64
CA GLY A 140 -10.04 5.27 11.02
C GLY A 140 -9.74 5.36 9.52
N ASN A 141 -8.47 5.36 9.09
CA ASN A 141 -8.13 5.31 7.65
C ASN A 141 -8.13 3.87 7.15
N TRP A 142 -9.32 3.29 6.93
CA TRP A 142 -9.47 1.88 6.55
C TRP A 142 -8.71 1.52 5.28
N GLY A 143 -8.25 0.27 5.19
CA GLY A 143 -7.32 -0.20 4.19
C GLY A 143 -7.87 -1.32 3.30
N VAL A 144 -7.52 -1.27 2.01
CA VAL A 144 -7.70 -2.36 1.04
C VAL A 144 -6.36 -2.61 0.38
N HIS A 145 -5.91 -3.85 0.30
CA HIS A 145 -4.70 -4.23 -0.41
C HIS A 145 -5.02 -4.84 -1.77
N ALA A 146 -4.17 -4.58 -2.76
CA ALA A 146 -4.23 -5.15 -4.09
C ALA A 146 -2.98 -6.00 -4.35
N THR A 147 -3.17 -7.29 -4.59
CA THR A 147 -2.10 -8.28 -4.73
C THR A 147 -1.99 -8.75 -6.18
N ILE A 148 -0.78 -8.74 -6.74
CA ILE A 148 -0.50 -9.29 -8.06
C ILE A 148 0.74 -10.18 -8.04
N LYS A 149 0.62 -11.38 -8.63
CA LYS A 149 1.73 -12.31 -8.79
C LYS A 149 2.71 -11.81 -9.85
N LYS A 150 4.01 -11.93 -9.60
CA LYS A 150 5.08 -11.48 -10.51
C LYS A 150 5.12 -12.29 -11.81
N ASN A 151 4.78 -13.58 -11.73
CA ASN A 151 4.77 -14.49 -12.88
C ASN A 151 3.69 -14.19 -13.94
N VAL A 152 2.77 -13.27 -13.64
CA VAL A 152 1.80 -12.73 -14.62
C VAL A 152 2.52 -11.91 -15.70
N PHE A 153 3.71 -11.38 -15.41
CA PHE A 153 4.51 -10.60 -16.35
C PHE A 153 5.60 -11.46 -17.01
N ALA A 154 5.84 -11.23 -18.29
CA ALA A 154 6.99 -11.84 -18.98
C ALA A 154 8.31 -11.38 -18.33
N GLY A 155 9.15 -12.33 -17.92
CA GLY A 155 10.43 -12.07 -17.24
C GLY A 155 10.37 -12.04 -15.71
N GLY A 156 9.28 -12.52 -15.11
CA GLY A 156 9.19 -12.83 -13.67
C GLY A 156 9.87 -14.13 -13.27
#